data_AF-A0AAN7PNA2-F1
#
_entry.id   AF-A0AAN7PNA2-F1
#
_cell.length_a   1.000
_cell.length_b   1.000
_cell.length_c   1.000
_cell.angle_alpha   90.00
_cell.angle_beta   90.00
_cell.angle_gamma   90.00
#
_symmetry.space_group_name_H-M   'P 1'
#
loop_
_entity.id
_entity.type
_entity.pdbx_description
1 polymer ?
#
loop_
_entity_poly.entity_id
_entity_poly.type
_entity_poly.pdbx_seq_one_letter_code
_entity_poly.pdbx_strand_id
1 'polypeptide(L)'
;MKPSKLVCHLNTKHPNVKTKPLEFFKRKLKGLNHQRTVVVQIVPLSDNTIQRRISDMAIDVRDQVIEKIKESTFVSLQFDESTDIVGCAQFVAFVRFESKERNTIL
;
A
#
# COMPACT_ATOMS: atom_id res chain seq x y z
N MET A 1 -8.22 19.14 -29.19
CA MET A 1 -7.53 19.69 -30.39
C MET A 1 -8.58 20.04 -31.43
N LYS A 2 -8.49 21.18 -32.13
CA LYS A 2 -9.44 21.51 -33.21
C LYS A 2 -9.25 20.53 -34.39
N PRO A 3 -10.31 20.11 -35.11
CA PRO A 3 -10.22 19.07 -36.17
C PRO A 3 -9.20 19.39 -37.27
N SER A 4 -9.13 20.65 -37.70
CA SER A 4 -8.18 21.11 -38.72
C SER A 4 -6.71 20.97 -38.31
N LYS A 5 -6.41 21.12 -37.01
CA LYS A 5 -5.06 20.98 -36.46
C LYS A 5 -4.65 19.50 -36.36
N LEU A 6 -5.59 18.61 -36.04
CA LEU A 6 -5.33 17.17 -35.98
C LEU A 6 -5.02 16.60 -37.36
N VAL A 7 -5.80 16.98 -38.38
CA VAL A 7 -5.55 16.57 -39.77
C VAL A 7 -4.18 17.07 -40.25
N CYS A 8 -3.84 18.33 -40.00
CA CYS A 8 -2.52 18.88 -40.33
C CYS A 8 -1.38 18.13 -39.62
N HIS A 9 -1.55 17.81 -38.33
CA HIS A 9 -0.57 17.05 -37.56
C HIS A 9 -0.37 15.63 -38.10
N LEU A 10 -1.45 14.92 -38.44
CA LEU A 10 -1.37 13.59 -39.06
C LEU A 10 -0.67 13.65 -40.42
N ASN A 11 -0.95 14.68 -41.23
CA ASN A 11 -0.33 14.86 -42.55
C ASN A 11 1.18 15.16 -42.47
N THR A 12 1.59 15.98 -41.50
CA THR A 12 2.96 16.52 -41.46
C THR A 12 3.89 15.73 -40.54
N LYS A 13 3.38 15.16 -39.45
CA LYS A 13 4.19 14.44 -38.44
C LYS A 13 4.02 12.93 -38.52
N HIS A 14 2.92 12.45 -39.11
CA HIS A 14 2.61 11.02 -39.12
C HIS A 14 2.03 10.54 -40.46
N PRO A 15 2.73 10.76 -41.58
CA PRO A 15 2.22 10.46 -42.93
C PRO A 15 1.78 9.00 -43.10
N ASN A 16 2.47 8.06 -42.43
CA ASN A 16 2.22 6.62 -42.50
C ASN A 16 0.95 6.15 -41.77
N VAL A 17 0.30 6.99 -40.98
CA VAL A 17 -0.94 6.65 -40.24
C VAL A 17 -2.14 7.51 -40.65
N LYS A 18 -1.94 8.49 -41.53
CA LYS A 18 -2.98 9.40 -42.05
C LYS A 18 -4.18 8.65 -42.66
N THR A 19 -3.93 7.53 -43.34
CA THR A 19 -4.93 6.78 -44.11
C THR A 19 -5.46 5.54 -43.39
N LYS A 20 -5.05 5.31 -42.14
CA LYS A 20 -5.44 4.09 -41.43
C LYS A 20 -6.88 4.18 -40.90
N PRO A 21 -7.63 3.06 -40.91
CA PRO A 21 -9.00 3.02 -40.42
C PRO A 21 -9.03 3.23 -38.90
N LEU A 22 -10.19 3.65 -38.38
CA LEU A 22 -10.44 3.87 -36.96
C LEU A 22 -10.01 2.68 -36.07
N GLU A 23 -10.16 1.46 -36.57
CA GLU A 23 -9.78 0.22 -35.87
C GLU A 23 -8.28 0.11 -35.58
N PHE A 24 -7.42 0.74 -36.38
CA PHE A 24 -6.00 0.84 -36.07
C PHE A 24 -5.76 1.66 -34.79
N PHE A 25 -6.46 2.79 -34.67
CA PHE A 25 -6.33 3.68 -33.51
C PHE A 25 -6.95 3.08 -32.25
N LYS A 26 -8.11 2.41 -32.35
CA LYS A 26 -8.71 1.67 -31.23
C LYS A 26 -7.78 0.58 -30.70
N ARG A 27 -7.16 -0.21 -31.59
CA ARG A 27 -6.18 -1.24 -31.20
C ARG A 27 -4.93 -0.65 -30.55
N LYS A 28 -4.38 0.43 -31.11
CA LYS A 28 -3.21 1.11 -30.55
C LYS A 28 -3.51 1.71 -29.17
N LEU A 29 -4.70 2.28 -28.98
CA LEU A 29 -5.16 2.78 -27.68
C LEU A 29 -5.29 1.66 -26.65
N LYS A 30 -5.87 0.51 -27.03
CA LYS A 30 -5.89 -0.68 -26.16
C LYS A 30 -4.49 -1.16 -25.78
N GLY A 31 -3.57 -1.20 -26.75
CA GLY A 31 -2.17 -1.57 -26.50
C GLY A 31 -1.47 -0.62 -25.52
N LEU A 32 -1.62 0.69 -25.71
CA LEU A 32 -1.05 1.70 -24.81
C LEU A 32 -1.61 1.61 -23.39
N ASN A 33 -2.93 1.39 -23.25
CA ASN A 33 -3.56 1.22 -21.94
C ASN A 33 -3.12 -0.07 -21.25
N HIS A 34 -3.00 -1.18 -21.98
CA HIS A 34 -2.49 -2.43 -21.44
C HIS A 34 -1.05 -2.27 -20.95
N GLN A 35 -0.19 -1.63 -21.74
CA GLN A 35 1.19 -1.31 -21.34
C GLN A 35 1.24 -0.43 -20.08
N ARG A 36 0.37 0.59 -19.99
CA ARG A 36 0.28 1.46 -18.80
C ARG A 36 -0.17 0.70 -17.56
N THR A 37 -1.15 -0.19 -17.67
CA THR A 37 -1.63 -1.01 -16.55
C THR A 37 -0.55 -1.95 -16.03
N VAL A 38 0.22 -2.59 -16.92
CA VAL A 38 1.31 -3.49 -16.54
C VAL A 38 2.39 -2.74 -15.76
N VAL A 39 2.81 -1.56 -16.24
CA VAL A 39 3.83 -0.75 -15.54
C VAL A 39 3.33 -0.27 -14.18
N VAL A 40 2.08 0.17 -14.07
CA VAL A 40 1.48 0.63 -12.80
C VAL A 40 1.26 -0.49 -11.79
N GLN A 41 1.07 -1.74 -12.23
CA GLN A 41 1.00 -2.90 -11.34
C GLN A 41 2.37 -3.35 -10.83
N ILE A 42 3.42 -3.17 -11.63
CA ILE A 42 4.79 -3.57 -11.29
C ILE A 42 5.47 -2.52 -10.39
N VAL A 43 5.15 -1.23 -10.60
CA VAL A 43 5.65 -0.16 -9.73
C VAL A 43 4.83 -0.16 -8.45
N PRO A 44 5.44 -0.41 -7.28
CA PRO A 44 4.69 -0.34 -6.04
C PRO A 44 4.28 1.12 -5.84
N LEU A 45 2.97 1.38 -5.98
CA LEU A 45 2.39 2.67 -5.64
C LEU A 45 2.85 3.02 -4.22
N SER A 46 3.28 4.26 -4.00
CA SER A 46 3.87 4.73 -2.74
C SER A 46 3.06 4.29 -1.52
N ASP A 47 1.74 4.36 -1.64
CA ASP A 47 0.79 4.05 -0.58
C ASP A 47 0.83 2.56 -0.21
N ASN A 48 0.98 1.67 -1.20
CA ASN A 48 1.14 0.24 -0.97
C ASN A 48 2.50 -0.10 -0.34
N THR A 49 3.54 0.67 -0.64
CA THR A 49 4.88 0.48 -0.05
C THR A 49 4.92 0.93 1.40
N ILE A 50 4.37 2.11 1.69
CA ILE A 50 4.32 2.65 3.05
C ILE A 50 3.44 1.76 3.93
N GLN A 51 2.25 1.36 3.45
CA GLN A 51 1.39 0.42 4.16
C GLN A 51 2.12 -0.89 4.48
N ARG A 52 2.82 -1.48 3.49
CA ARG A 52 3.57 -2.72 3.69
C ARG A 52 4.67 -2.56 4.73
N ARG A 53 5.46 -1.48 4.68
CA ARG A 53 6.52 -1.22 5.67
C ARG A 53 5.96 -1.00 7.07
N ILE A 54 4.85 -0.28 7.21
CA ILE A 54 4.18 -0.09 8.50
C ILE A 54 3.72 -1.44 9.05
N SER A 55 3.09 -2.27 8.22
CA SER A 55 2.64 -3.61 8.62
C SER A 55 3.81 -4.52 9.00
N ASP A 56 4.88 -4.54 8.20
CA ASP A 56 6.06 -5.36 8.46
C ASP A 56 6.74 -4.96 9.79
N MET A 57 6.88 -3.65 10.05
CA MET A 57 7.41 -3.16 11.33
C MET A 57 6.47 -3.44 12.51
N ALA A 58 5.16 -3.34 12.32
CA ALA A 58 4.19 -3.62 13.38
C ALA A 58 4.22 -5.11 13.77
N ILE A 59 4.41 -6.02 12.81
CA ILE A 59 4.56 -7.45 13.05
C ILE A 59 5.84 -7.71 13.86
N ASP A 60 6.97 -7.14 13.45
CA ASP A 60 8.25 -7.31 14.14
C ASP A 60 8.19 -6.82 15.61
N VAL A 61 7.66 -5.61 15.84
CA VAL A 61 7.48 -5.08 17.20
C VAL A 61 6.56 -5.96 18.03
N ARG A 62 5.46 -6.45 17.44
CA ARG A 62 4.53 -7.35 18.12
C ARG A 62 5.22 -8.64 18.55
N ASP A 63 5.96 -9.28 17.65
CA ASP A 63 6.58 -10.57 17.91
C ASP A 63 7.64 -10.46 19.01
N GLN A 64 8.50 -9.42 18.96
CA GLN A 64 9.49 -9.14 20.00
C GLN A 64 8.84 -8.94 21.38
N VAL A 65 7.70 -8.24 21.45
CA VAL A 65 6.98 -8.03 22.71
C VAL A 65 6.36 -9.34 23.21
N ILE A 66 5.78 -10.15 22.32
CA ILE A 66 5.19 -11.44 22.68
C ILE A 66 6.26 -12.40 23.23
N GLU A 67 7.43 -12.46 22.60
CA GLU A 67 8.54 -13.30 23.07
C GLU A 67 8.96 -12.90 24.50
N LYS A 68 9.14 -11.61 24.75
CA LYS A 68 9.48 -11.12 26.10
C LYS A 68 8.40 -11.42 27.14
N ILE A 69 7.12 -11.30 26.77
CA ILE A 69 6.01 -11.65 27.67
C ILE A 69 6.03 -13.14 28.00
N LYS A 70 6.28 -14.01 27.02
CA LYS A 70 6.35 -15.47 27.21
C LYS A 70 7.49 -15.91 28.12
N GLU A 71 8.61 -15.19 28.11
CA GLU A 71 9.76 -15.44 28.99
C GLU A 71 9.59 -14.87 30.41
N SER A 72 8.61 -13.98 30.59
CA SER A 72 8.35 -13.33 31.86
C SER A 72 7.72 -14.29 32.87
N THR A 73 8.17 -14.20 34.12
CA THR A 73 7.62 -15.01 35.22
C THR A 73 6.38 -14.37 35.83
N PHE A 74 6.26 -13.04 35.78
CA PHE A 74 5.16 -12.29 36.37
C PHE A 74 4.48 -11.43 35.31
N VAL A 75 3.19 -11.70 35.10
CA VAL A 75 2.34 -10.98 34.13
C VAL A 75 1.03 -10.59 34.81
N SER A 76 0.53 -9.39 34.52
CA SER A 76 -0.81 -8.94 34.90
C SER A 76 -1.55 -8.40 33.69
N LEU A 77 -2.84 -8.73 33.61
CA LEU A 77 -3.77 -8.29 32.57
C LEU A 77 -4.88 -7.46 33.22
N GLN A 78 -5.21 -6.34 32.60
CA GLN A 78 -6.38 -5.53 32.94
C GLN A 78 -7.21 -5.34 31.68
N PHE A 79 -8.52 -5.49 31.80
CA PHE A 79 -9.47 -5.23 30.73
C PHE A 79 -10.27 -3.97 31.06
N ASP A 80 -10.48 -3.13 30.05
CA ASP A 80 -11.31 -1.94 30.14
C ASP A 80 -12.27 -1.91 28.94
N GLU A 81 -13.52 -1.57 29.22
CA GLU A 81 -14.56 -1.40 28.20
C GLU A 81 -15.11 0.02 28.31
N SER A 82 -15.05 0.77 27.22
CA SER A 82 -15.62 2.11 27.12
C SER A 82 -16.48 2.22 25.87
N THR A 83 -17.28 3.26 25.77
CA THR A 83 -18.06 3.56 24.56
C THR A 83 -17.49 4.79 23.86
N ASP A 84 -17.34 4.75 22.54
CA ASP A 84 -16.99 5.94 21.76
C ASP A 84 -18.15 6.97 21.72
N ILE A 85 -17.92 8.12 21.07
CA ILE A 85 -18.94 9.16 20.91
C ILE A 85 -20.16 8.72 20.07
N VAL A 86 -20.07 7.58 19.39
CA VAL A 86 -21.13 6.96 18.58
C VAL A 86 -21.84 5.83 19.35
N GLY A 87 -21.38 5.50 20.57
CA GLY A 87 -21.91 4.41 21.39
C GLY A 87 -21.35 3.03 21.02
N CYS A 88 -20.31 2.94 20.19
CA CYS A 88 -19.63 1.69 19.90
C CYS A 88 -18.75 1.29 21.09
N ALA A 89 -18.89 0.05 21.56
CA ALA A 89 -18.03 -0.50 22.60
C ALA A 89 -16.60 -0.66 22.09
N GLN A 90 -15.65 -0.14 22.85
CA GLN A 90 -14.21 -0.27 22.67
C GLN A 90 -13.66 -1.09 23.84
N PHE A 91 -13.06 -2.24 23.54
CA PHE A 91 -12.47 -3.13 24.52
C PHE A 91 -10.95 -3.07 24.43
N VAL A 92 -10.28 -2.77 25.53
CA VAL A 92 -8.82 -2.64 25.63
C VAL A 92 -8.28 -3.60 26.67
N ALA A 93 -7.15 -4.24 26.36
CA ALA A 93 -6.39 -5.04 27.30
C ALA A 93 -5.04 -4.38 27.57
N PHE A 94 -4.76 -4.08 28.84
CA PHE A 94 -3.46 -3.62 29.31
C PHE A 94 -2.66 -4.81 29.84
N VAL A 95 -1.48 -5.04 29.29
CA VAL A 95 -0.56 -6.10 29.73
C VAL A 95 0.64 -5.44 30.39
N ARG A 96 0.93 -5.83 31.63
CA ARG A 96 2.18 -5.47 32.33
C ARG A 96 2.95 -6.74 32.64
N PHE A 97 4.25 -6.74 32.34
CA PHE A 97 5.13 -7.88 32.54
C PHE A 97 6.51 -7.41 33.01
N GLU A 98 7.20 -8.25 33.76
CA GLU A 98 8.60 -8.01 34.14
C GLU A 98 9.53 -8.46 33.00
N SER A 99 10.32 -7.52 32.46
CA SER A 99 11.32 -7.85 31.44
C SER A 99 12.65 -8.19 32.11
N LYS A 100 13.20 -9.36 31.77
CA LYS A 100 14.58 -9.71 32.12
C LYS A 100 15.51 -8.94 31.17
N GLU A 101 15.85 -7.70 31.49
CA GLU A 101 16.92 -7.01 30.77
C GLU A 101 18.21 -7.83 30.90
N ARG A 102 18.80 -8.21 29.76
CA ARG A 102 20.19 -8.66 29.73
C ARG A 102 21.10 -7.45 29.95
N ASN A 103 21.23 -7.01 31.20
CA ASN A 103 22.34 -6.15 31.61
C ASN A 103 23.62 -7.01 31.62
N THR A 104 24.15 -7.28 30.44
CA THR A 104 25.53 -7.77 30.30
C THR A 104 26.45 -6.56 30.37
N ILE A 105 26.77 -6.12 31.59
CA ILE A 105 27.97 -5.34 31.82
C ILE A 105 29.09 -6.36 32.06
N LEU A 106 29.94 -6.54 31.06
CA LEU A 106 31.30 -7.07 31.21
C LEU A 106 32.28 -5.95 30.90
#